data_AF-A0A7X7LI26-F1
#
_entry.id   AF-A0A7X7LI26-F1
#
_cell.length_a   1.000
_cell.length_b   1.000
_cell.length_c   1.000
_cell.angle_alpha   90.00
_cell.angle_beta   90.00
_cell.angle_gamma   90.00
#
_symmetry.space_group_name_H-M   'P 1'
#
loop_
_entity.id
_entity.type
_entity.pdbx_description
1 polymer ?
#
loop_
_entity_poly.entity_id
_entity_poly.type
_entity_poly.pdbx_seq_one_letter_code
_entity_poly.pdbx_strand_id
1 'polypeptide(L)'
;SEWAHPGFTGCFLPVDRKVTREGFEAKWQINHLNRNFPQQWTDKQYNTSESLMGVELLIPVDHYQKSMRSVKYAILFIALNFIIFILIEMKSKVRIHPFQYSLVAFALLIFYTLLTSVGEHTGFNVAYIISALAVTLLISWYTYIILGNIRMTVWVTLLQTGLYLFLFTILQLQDYALLTGSIGLFVILAIVMRLSRQIKWYPDDNI
;
A
#
# COMPACT_ATOMS: atom_id res chain seq x y z
N SER A 1 -5.65 -3.70 29.17
CA SER A 1 -4.84 -4.40 28.15
C SER A 1 -4.12 -3.35 27.33
N GLU A 2 -2.89 -3.59 26.92
CA GLU A 2 -2.08 -2.67 26.09
C GLU A 2 -2.47 -2.69 24.60
N TRP A 3 -3.45 -3.53 24.23
CA TRP A 3 -3.90 -3.64 22.85
C TRP A 3 -4.84 -2.50 22.45
N ALA A 4 -4.54 -1.77 21.37
CA ALA A 4 -5.29 -0.57 20.99
C ALA A 4 -6.64 -0.85 20.30
N HIS A 5 -6.89 -2.08 19.85
CA HIS A 5 -8.03 -2.43 19.01
C HIS A 5 -8.80 -3.65 19.53
N PRO A 6 -9.58 -3.52 20.63
CA PRO A 6 -10.47 -4.58 21.08
C PRO A 6 -11.74 -4.67 20.22
N GLY A 7 -12.11 -5.88 19.86
CA GLY A 7 -13.49 -6.28 19.59
C GLY A 7 -14.11 -6.84 20.87
N PHE A 8 -15.34 -6.44 21.20
CA PHE A 8 -16.06 -7.00 22.35
C PHE A 8 -17.10 -7.99 21.83
N THR A 9 -17.03 -9.23 22.31
CA THR A 9 -17.84 -10.34 21.78
C THR A 9 -18.50 -11.13 22.92
N GLY A 10 -19.40 -12.05 22.55
CA GLY A 10 -20.19 -12.83 23.51
C GLY A 10 -21.57 -12.22 23.78
N CYS A 11 -22.26 -12.78 24.77
CA CYS A 11 -23.65 -12.43 25.10
C CYS A 11 -23.74 -11.17 25.97
N PHE A 12 -22.66 -10.80 26.66
CA PHE A 12 -22.59 -9.58 27.48
C PHE A 12 -21.46 -8.66 27.02
N LEU A 13 -21.85 -7.48 26.55
CA LEU A 13 -20.91 -6.40 26.24
C LEU A 13 -20.51 -5.65 27.52
N PRO A 14 -19.32 -5.04 27.56
CA PRO A 14 -18.88 -4.25 28.71
C PRO A 14 -19.77 -3.02 28.92
N VAL A 15 -20.03 -2.70 30.19
CA VAL A 15 -20.86 -1.57 30.63
C VAL A 15 -20.09 -0.25 30.53
N ASP A 16 -18.81 -0.28 30.86
CA ASP A 16 -17.88 0.83 30.64
C ASP A 16 -16.71 0.34 29.78
N ARG A 17 -16.34 1.14 28.78
CA ARG A 17 -15.20 0.86 27.91
C ARG A 17 -14.47 2.16 27.58
N LYS A 18 -13.17 2.17 27.82
CA LYS A 18 -12.24 3.20 27.37
C LYS A 18 -11.25 2.56 26.43
N VAL A 19 -11.30 2.96 25.16
CA VAL A 19 -10.38 2.50 24.13
C VAL A 19 -9.49 3.68 23.75
N THR A 20 -8.19 3.50 23.86
CA THR A 20 -7.15 4.49 23.56
C THR A 20 -6.11 3.88 22.62
N ARG A 21 -5.23 4.71 22.06
CA ARG A 21 -4.13 4.23 21.20
C ARG A 21 -3.10 3.38 21.96
N GLU A 22 -3.05 3.50 23.28
CA GLU A 22 -2.13 2.78 24.16
C GLU A 22 -2.74 1.49 24.73
N GLY A 23 -4.03 1.26 24.50
CA GLY A 23 -4.72 0.10 25.06
C GLY A 23 -6.21 0.31 25.28
N PHE A 24 -6.83 -0.68 25.92
CA PHE A 24 -8.22 -0.59 26.35
C PHE A 24 -8.42 -1.04 27.81
N GLU A 25 -9.38 -0.40 28.46
CA GLU A 25 -10.00 -0.82 29.71
C GLU A 25 -11.47 -1.10 29.44
N ALA A 26 -11.97 -2.24 29.92
CA ALA A 26 -13.37 -2.61 29.81
C ALA A 26 -13.85 -3.25 31.11
N LYS A 27 -15.04 -2.85 31.55
CA LYS A 27 -15.68 -3.34 32.78
C LYS A 27 -16.99 -4.01 32.44
N TRP A 28 -17.10 -5.29 32.78
CA TRP A 28 -18.34 -6.03 32.69
C TRP A 28 -19.02 -6.03 34.05
N GLN A 29 -20.32 -5.75 34.07
CA GLN A 29 -21.14 -5.89 35.25
C GLN A 29 -22.31 -6.80 34.89
N ILE A 30 -22.24 -8.05 35.38
CA ILE A 30 -23.30 -9.04 35.19
C ILE A 30 -24.08 -9.17 36.48
N ASN A 31 -25.36 -8.80 36.43
CA ASN A 31 -26.27 -8.97 37.55
C ASN A 31 -26.83 -10.40 37.58
N HIS A 32 -27.24 -10.86 38.76
CA HIS A 32 -27.86 -12.17 38.94
C HIS A 32 -29.17 -12.36 38.15
N LEU A 33 -29.86 -11.26 37.81
CA LEU A 33 -31.05 -11.25 36.95
C LEU A 33 -30.73 -11.43 35.46
N ASN A 34 -29.50 -11.12 35.05
CA ASN A 34 -29.09 -11.19 33.66
C ASN A 34 -28.52 -12.58 33.30
N ARG A 35 -28.33 -13.47 34.27
CA ARG A 35 -27.84 -14.84 34.05
C ARG A 35 -28.97 -15.85 34.25
N ASN A 36 -29.08 -16.82 33.36
CA ASN A 36 -30.08 -17.88 33.46
C ASN A 36 -29.55 -19.13 34.21
N PHE A 37 -28.74 -18.92 35.25
CA PHE A 37 -28.19 -20.01 36.05
C PHE A 37 -27.95 -19.59 37.52
N PRO A 38 -28.06 -20.52 38.48
CA PRO A 38 -27.85 -20.27 39.90
C PRO A 38 -26.37 -20.06 40.21
N GLN A 39 -26.07 -19.51 41.39
CA GLN A 39 -24.68 -19.28 41.82
C GLN A 39 -23.90 -20.57 42.11
N GLN A 40 -24.63 -21.64 42.46
CA GLN A 40 -24.10 -22.95 42.76
C GLN A 40 -25.03 -23.99 42.16
N TRP A 41 -24.46 -25.01 41.53
CA TRP A 41 -25.17 -26.19 41.05
C TRP A 41 -24.20 -27.37 41.08
N THR A 42 -24.76 -28.57 41.05
CA THR A 42 -24.00 -29.81 40.97
C THR A 42 -23.99 -30.29 39.53
N ASP A 43 -22.88 -30.88 39.09
CA ASP A 43 -22.70 -31.44 37.75
C ASP A 43 -22.87 -30.41 36.59
N LYS A 44 -23.33 -30.86 35.42
CA LYS A 44 -23.51 -30.05 34.19
C LYS A 44 -24.95 -29.59 33.98
N GLN A 45 -25.66 -29.31 35.08
CA GLN A 45 -27.11 -29.03 35.04
C GLN A 45 -27.46 -27.71 34.32
N TYR A 46 -26.49 -26.79 34.18
CA TYR A 46 -26.66 -25.52 33.49
C TYR A 46 -25.58 -25.34 32.41
N ASN A 47 -25.98 -24.83 31.25
CA ASN A 47 -25.07 -24.52 30.15
C ASN A 47 -24.64 -23.04 30.22
N THR A 48 -23.39 -22.78 30.59
CA THR A 48 -22.85 -21.42 30.71
C THR A 48 -22.42 -20.80 29.37
N SER A 49 -22.58 -21.53 28.26
CA SER A 49 -22.19 -21.07 26.92
C SER A 49 -22.97 -19.84 26.46
N GLU A 50 -24.20 -19.65 26.95
CA GLU A 50 -25.04 -18.48 26.65
C GLU A 50 -24.70 -17.25 27.52
N SER A 51 -23.65 -17.34 28.35
CA SER A 51 -23.20 -16.24 29.21
C SER A 51 -21.72 -15.94 29.06
N LEU A 52 -21.19 -16.23 27.88
CA LEU A 52 -19.81 -15.94 27.52
C LEU A 52 -19.58 -14.43 27.41
N MET A 53 -18.50 -13.97 28.03
CA MET A 53 -17.90 -12.66 27.81
C MET A 53 -16.60 -12.87 27.04
N GLY A 54 -16.44 -12.12 25.96
CA GLY A 54 -15.29 -12.23 25.10
C GLY A 54 -14.66 -10.87 24.83
N VAL A 55 -13.33 -10.88 24.74
CA VAL A 55 -12.59 -9.85 24.02
C VAL A 55 -11.86 -10.52 22.88
N GLU A 56 -12.09 -10.02 21.69
CA GLU A 56 -11.32 -10.34 20.50
C GLU A 56 -10.26 -9.25 20.29
N LEU A 57 -9.00 -9.64 20.16
CA LEU A 57 -7.92 -8.69 19.92
C LEU A 57 -7.75 -8.54 18.42
N LEU A 58 -8.37 -7.50 17.85
CA LEU A 58 -8.30 -7.26 16.41
C LEU A 58 -6.91 -6.74 16.05
N ILE A 59 -6.21 -7.44 15.16
CA ILE A 59 -4.94 -6.95 14.60
C ILE A 59 -5.24 -5.64 13.85
N PRO A 60 -4.43 -4.57 14.04
CA PRO A 60 -4.61 -3.33 13.31
C PRO A 60 -4.59 -3.61 11.81
N VAL A 61 -5.80 -3.60 11.26
CA VAL A 61 -6.13 -4.02 9.90
C VAL A 61 -5.41 -3.16 8.85
N ASP A 62 -5.04 -1.94 9.22
CA ASP A 62 -4.68 -0.89 8.28
C ASP A 62 -3.36 -1.15 7.55
N HIS A 63 -2.31 -1.66 8.23
CA HIS A 63 -1.03 -1.92 7.57
C HIS A 63 -1.11 -3.09 6.58
N TYR A 64 -1.61 -4.24 7.04
CA TYR A 64 -1.65 -5.45 6.22
C TYR A 64 -2.63 -5.32 5.06
N GLN A 65 -3.79 -4.67 5.26
CA GLN A 65 -4.72 -4.41 4.15
C GLN A 65 -4.14 -3.43 3.13
N LYS A 66 -3.43 -2.37 3.56
CA LYS A 66 -2.77 -1.45 2.63
C LYS A 66 -1.61 -2.13 1.87
N SER A 67 -0.82 -2.97 2.53
CA SER A 67 0.21 -3.77 1.86
C SER A 67 -0.41 -4.73 0.83
N MET A 68 -1.45 -5.48 1.21
CA MET A 68 -2.16 -6.39 0.30
C MET A 68 -2.77 -5.65 -0.90
N ARG A 69 -3.33 -4.44 -0.69
CA ARG A 69 -3.80 -3.58 -1.77
C ARG A 69 -2.65 -3.13 -2.68
N SER A 70 -1.50 -2.75 -2.13
CA SER A 70 -0.34 -2.31 -2.91
C SER A 70 0.15 -3.38 -3.90
N VAL A 71 0.17 -4.64 -3.48
CA VAL A 71 0.56 -5.77 -4.34
C VAL A 71 -0.44 -5.96 -5.49
N LYS A 72 -1.75 -5.80 -5.24
CA LYS A 72 -2.77 -5.87 -6.31
C LYS A 72 -2.55 -4.78 -7.37
N TYR A 73 -2.09 -3.61 -6.97
CA TYR A 73 -1.77 -2.51 -7.89
C TYR A 73 -0.35 -2.60 -8.48
N ALA A 74 0.46 -3.59 -8.08
CA ALA A 74 1.86 -3.68 -8.48
C ALA A 74 2.04 -3.87 -9.99
N ILE A 75 1.21 -4.73 -10.61
CA ILE A 75 1.27 -4.97 -12.07
C ILE A 75 1.04 -3.68 -12.85
N LEU A 76 0.01 -2.90 -12.46
CA LEU A 76 -0.29 -1.61 -13.09
C LEU A 76 0.89 -0.65 -12.94
N PHE A 77 1.42 -0.54 -11.73
CA PHE A 77 2.54 0.36 -11.43
C PHE A 77 3.79 -0.02 -12.24
N ILE A 78 4.11 -1.31 -12.31
CA ILE A 78 5.23 -1.83 -13.09
C ILE A 78 5.02 -1.52 -14.59
N ALA A 79 3.86 -1.85 -15.16
CA ALA A 79 3.57 -1.59 -16.57
C ALA A 79 3.74 -0.10 -16.95
N LEU A 80 3.27 0.80 -16.09
CA LEU A 80 3.35 2.24 -16.30
C LEU A 80 4.79 2.76 -16.22
N ASN A 81 5.60 2.21 -15.31
CA ASN A 81 7.04 2.47 -15.25
C ASN A 81 7.74 2.03 -16.54
N PHE A 82 7.43 0.83 -17.05
CA PHE A 82 7.99 0.34 -18.31
C PHE A 82 7.67 1.28 -19.49
N ILE A 83 6.43 1.77 -19.59
CA ILE A 83 6.05 2.75 -20.62
C ILE A 83 6.92 4.01 -20.52
N ILE A 84 7.17 4.53 -19.31
CA ILE A 84 8.04 5.69 -19.11
C ILE A 84 9.45 5.43 -19.64
N PHE A 85 10.05 4.29 -19.28
CA PHE A 85 11.39 3.93 -19.75
C PHE A 85 11.45 3.77 -21.27
N ILE A 86 10.43 3.17 -21.90
CA ILE A 86 10.34 3.07 -23.36
C ILE A 86 10.27 4.47 -24.00
N LEU A 87 9.44 5.37 -23.48
CA LEU A 87 9.36 6.75 -24.01
C LEU A 87 10.70 7.50 -23.87
N ILE A 88 11.44 7.25 -22.79
CA ILE A 88 12.76 7.84 -22.56
C ILE A 88 13.79 7.25 -23.53
N GLU A 89 13.78 5.94 -23.78
CA GLU A 89 14.64 5.28 -24.76
C GLU A 89 14.45 5.91 -26.14
N MET A 90 13.19 6.02 -26.59
CA MET A 90 12.85 6.61 -27.88
C MET A 90 13.30 8.09 -27.99
N LYS A 91 13.19 8.85 -26.90
CA LYS A 91 13.59 10.27 -26.88
C LYS A 91 15.11 10.45 -26.79
N SER A 92 15.80 9.55 -26.09
CA SER A 92 17.25 9.68 -25.82
C SER A 92 18.12 9.12 -26.95
N LYS A 93 17.56 8.36 -27.90
CA LYS A 93 18.29 7.67 -28.99
C LYS A 93 19.41 6.73 -28.51
N VAL A 94 19.45 6.41 -27.22
CA VAL A 94 20.36 5.45 -26.61
C VAL A 94 19.68 4.10 -26.65
N ARG A 95 20.33 3.07 -27.19
CA ARG A 95 19.80 1.70 -27.18
C ARG A 95 20.02 1.09 -25.79
N ILE A 96 18.94 0.81 -25.09
CA ILE A 96 18.99 0.20 -23.75
C ILE A 96 18.88 -1.32 -23.93
N HIS A 97 19.82 -2.07 -23.35
CA HIS A 97 19.80 -3.53 -23.49
C HIS A 97 18.61 -4.11 -22.70
N PRO A 98 17.87 -5.13 -23.18
CA PRO A 98 16.73 -5.73 -22.48
C PRO A 98 17.02 -6.14 -21.02
N PHE A 99 18.25 -6.57 -20.73
CA PHE A 99 18.69 -6.89 -19.37
C PHE A 99 18.56 -5.71 -18.38
N GLN A 100 18.78 -4.48 -18.85
CA GLN A 100 18.71 -3.28 -18.02
C GLN A 100 17.27 -2.97 -17.60
N TYR A 101 16.29 -3.29 -18.44
CA TYR A 101 14.88 -3.20 -18.10
C TYR A 101 14.49 -4.18 -16.98
N SER A 102 15.03 -5.40 -16.99
CA SER A 102 14.81 -6.37 -15.91
C SER A 102 15.35 -5.86 -14.58
N LEU A 103 16.52 -5.21 -14.57
CA LEU A 103 17.10 -4.62 -13.35
C LEU A 103 16.20 -3.52 -12.76
N VAL A 104 15.61 -2.66 -13.60
CA VAL A 104 14.63 -1.68 -13.15
C VAL A 104 13.40 -2.37 -12.58
N ALA A 105 12.88 -3.41 -13.23
CA ALA A 105 11.75 -4.17 -12.72
C ALA A 105 12.05 -4.82 -11.35
N PHE A 106 13.26 -5.36 -11.16
CA PHE A 106 13.68 -5.87 -9.85
C PHE A 106 13.75 -4.78 -8.78
N ALA A 107 14.22 -3.56 -9.13
CA ALA A 107 14.18 -2.43 -8.21
C ALA A 107 12.74 -2.07 -7.81
N LEU A 108 11.79 -2.14 -8.74
CA LEU A 108 10.36 -1.93 -8.46
C LEU A 108 9.77 -3.05 -7.59
N LEU A 109 10.25 -4.29 -7.69
CA LEU A 109 9.85 -5.39 -6.80
C LEU A 109 10.39 -5.17 -5.38
N ILE A 110 11.64 -4.74 -5.26
CA ILE A 110 12.27 -4.42 -3.96
C ILE A 110 11.48 -3.35 -3.20
N PHE A 111 10.86 -2.39 -3.89
CA PHE A 111 9.95 -1.43 -3.26
C PHE A 111 8.85 -2.09 -2.43
N TYR A 112 8.17 -3.13 -2.95
CA TYR A 112 7.07 -3.80 -2.24
C TYR A 112 7.58 -4.64 -1.05
N THR A 113 8.75 -5.24 -1.21
CA THR A 113 9.42 -5.98 -0.12
C THR A 113 9.82 -5.03 1.01
N LEU A 114 10.41 -3.87 0.70
CA LEU A 114 10.76 -2.85 1.67
C LEU A 114 9.52 -2.24 2.33
N LEU A 115 8.47 -1.95 1.56
CA LEU A 115 7.23 -1.39 2.09
C LEU A 115 6.59 -2.30 3.15
N THR A 116 6.59 -3.61 2.91
CA THR A 116 6.08 -4.60 3.85
C THR A 116 7.00 -4.70 5.07
N SER A 117 8.29 -4.97 4.86
CA SER A 117 9.24 -5.19 5.96
C SER A 117 9.44 -3.96 6.86
N VAL A 118 9.56 -2.76 6.30
CA VAL A 118 9.71 -1.52 7.08
C VAL A 118 8.38 -1.11 7.72
N GLY A 119 7.26 -1.42 7.07
CA GLY A 119 5.92 -1.09 7.54
C GLY A 119 5.49 -1.89 8.76
N GLU A 120 6.00 -3.11 8.92
CA GLU A 120 5.82 -3.92 10.14
C GLU A 120 6.35 -3.21 11.38
N HIS A 121 7.44 -2.45 11.27
CA HIS A 121 8.08 -1.80 12.42
C HIS A 121 7.69 -0.34 12.61
N THR A 122 7.41 0.40 11.53
CA THR A 122 7.28 1.87 11.58
C THR A 122 5.91 2.41 11.16
N GLY A 123 5.02 1.54 10.68
CA GLY A 123 3.74 1.93 10.11
C GLY A 123 3.81 2.28 8.62
N PHE A 124 2.65 2.26 7.96
CA PHE A 124 2.56 2.31 6.50
C PHE A 124 3.13 3.60 5.88
N ASN A 125 2.79 4.78 6.41
CA ASN A 125 3.17 6.05 5.79
C ASN A 125 4.69 6.29 5.80
N VAL A 126 5.34 5.98 6.92
CA VAL A 126 6.80 6.14 7.08
C VAL A 126 7.53 5.12 6.21
N ALA A 127 7.10 3.85 6.25
CA ALA A 127 7.65 2.81 5.40
C ALA A 127 7.51 3.12 3.91
N TYR A 128 6.38 3.71 3.52
CA TYR A 128 6.15 4.15 2.15
C TYR A 128 7.17 5.19 1.70
N ILE A 129 7.36 6.26 2.49
CA ILE A 129 8.29 7.35 2.14
C ILE A 129 9.72 6.82 2.06
N ILE A 130 10.15 6.01 3.04
CA ILE A 130 11.51 5.43 3.06
C ILE A 130 11.73 4.54 1.83
N SER A 131 10.79 3.64 1.54
CA SER A 131 10.89 2.68 0.43
C SER A 131 10.84 3.40 -0.93
N ALA A 132 9.93 4.37 -1.08
CA ALA A 132 9.79 5.14 -2.30
C ALA A 132 11.04 5.98 -2.58
N LEU A 133 11.60 6.64 -1.56
CA LEU A 133 12.84 7.42 -1.70
C LEU A 133 14.02 6.52 -2.04
N ALA A 134 14.19 5.40 -1.33
CA ALA A 134 15.30 4.47 -1.58
C ALA A 134 15.31 3.95 -3.01
N VAL A 135 14.15 3.50 -3.52
CA VAL A 135 14.02 2.95 -4.86
C VAL A 135 14.09 4.05 -5.92
N THR A 136 13.50 5.22 -5.67
CA THR A 136 13.62 6.38 -6.59
C THR A 136 15.07 6.81 -6.74
N LEU A 137 15.85 6.87 -5.65
CA LEU A 137 17.27 7.19 -5.71
C LEU A 137 18.07 6.11 -6.46
N LEU A 138 17.81 4.83 -6.18
CA LEU A 138 18.46 3.71 -6.87
C LEU A 138 18.22 3.77 -8.39
N ILE A 139 16.97 3.96 -8.81
CA ILE A 139 16.59 4.05 -10.22
C ILE A 139 17.19 5.32 -10.86
N SER A 140 17.17 6.46 -10.16
CA SER A 140 17.73 7.72 -10.67
C SER A 140 19.24 7.64 -10.87
N TRP A 141 19.96 7.06 -9.91
CA TRP A 141 21.40 6.79 -10.01
C TRP A 141 21.70 5.87 -11.19
N TYR A 142 20.98 4.76 -11.32
CA TYR A 142 21.16 3.82 -12.41
C TYR A 142 20.87 4.45 -13.78
N THR A 143 19.81 5.24 -13.87
CA THR A 143 19.42 5.97 -15.08
C THR A 143 20.46 7.01 -15.49
N TYR A 144 21.06 7.72 -14.52
CA TYR A 144 22.15 8.66 -14.78
C TYR A 144 23.35 7.99 -15.45
N ILE A 145 23.75 6.81 -14.96
CA ILE A 145 24.86 6.03 -15.53
C ILE A 145 24.55 5.57 -16.96
N ILE A 146 23.32 5.10 -17.23
CA ILE A 146 22.94 4.61 -18.56
C ILE A 146 22.82 5.73 -19.58
N LEU A 147 22.15 6.83 -19.23
CA LEU A 147 21.83 7.89 -20.18
C LEU A 147 22.95 8.93 -20.31
N GLY A 148 23.83 9.06 -19.31
CA GLY A 148 24.91 10.05 -19.29
C GLY A 148 24.44 11.51 -19.33
N ASN A 149 23.12 11.75 -19.19
CA ASN A 149 22.51 13.07 -19.37
C ASN A 149 21.62 13.41 -18.19
N ILE A 150 22.09 14.32 -17.34
CA ILE A 150 21.40 14.76 -16.13
C ILE A 150 20.00 15.32 -16.40
N ARG A 151 19.79 15.98 -17.55
CA ARG A 151 18.48 16.55 -17.90
C ARG A 151 17.45 15.45 -18.10
N MET A 152 17.83 14.35 -18.75
CA MET A 152 16.94 13.20 -18.93
C MET A 152 16.71 12.47 -17.60
N THR A 153 17.76 12.28 -16.79
CA THR A 153 17.62 11.69 -15.45
C THR A 153 16.61 12.44 -14.60
N VAL A 154 16.66 13.77 -14.57
CA VAL A 154 15.70 14.60 -13.83
C VAL A 154 14.26 14.37 -14.31
N TRP A 155 14.04 14.25 -15.63
CA TRP A 155 12.72 13.90 -16.16
C TRP A 155 12.24 12.53 -15.68
N VAL A 156 13.14 11.52 -15.66
CA VAL A 156 12.82 10.18 -15.16
C VAL A 156 12.45 10.23 -13.68
N THR A 157 13.28 10.86 -12.86
CA THR A 157 13.04 10.99 -11.41
C THR A 157 11.74 11.73 -11.11
N LEU A 158 11.41 12.77 -11.87
CA LEU A 158 10.16 13.52 -11.69
C LEU A 158 8.95 12.65 -12.04
N LEU A 159 8.97 11.96 -13.18
CA LEU A 159 7.91 11.03 -13.56
C LEU A 159 7.76 9.90 -12.54
N GLN A 160 8.88 9.32 -12.08
CA GLN A 160 8.91 8.29 -11.04
C GLN A 160 8.26 8.76 -9.74
N THR A 161 8.62 9.96 -9.29
CA THR A 161 8.07 10.58 -8.08
C THR A 161 6.57 10.83 -8.23
N GLY A 162 6.13 11.30 -9.40
CA GLY A 162 4.71 11.48 -9.71
C GLY A 162 3.92 10.16 -9.68
N LEU A 163 4.50 9.07 -10.20
CA LEU A 163 3.88 7.74 -10.11
C LEU A 163 3.78 7.24 -8.68
N TYR A 164 4.83 7.41 -7.86
CA TYR A 164 4.75 7.07 -6.44
C TYR A 164 3.70 7.93 -5.72
N LEU A 165 3.65 9.25 -5.95
CA LEU A 165 2.62 10.10 -5.34
C LEU A 165 1.19 9.67 -5.74
N PHE A 166 0.99 9.26 -6.99
CA PHE A 166 -0.27 8.67 -7.45
C PHE A 166 -0.58 7.36 -6.72
N LEU A 167 0.38 6.45 -6.62
CA LEU A 167 0.24 5.17 -5.91
C LEU A 167 -0.09 5.41 -4.42
N PHE A 168 0.57 6.36 -3.77
CA PHE A 168 0.30 6.76 -2.38
C PHE A 168 -1.15 7.23 -2.21
N THR A 169 -1.63 8.07 -3.12
CA THR A 169 -3.01 8.58 -3.10
C THR A 169 -4.03 7.45 -3.22
N ILE A 170 -3.81 6.48 -4.12
CA ILE A 170 -4.67 5.29 -4.23
C ILE A 170 -4.69 4.49 -2.93
N LEU A 171 -3.52 4.29 -2.31
CA LEU A 171 -3.40 3.46 -1.11
C LEU A 171 -3.98 4.13 0.14
N GLN A 172 -4.05 5.45 0.17
CA GLN A 172 -4.65 6.20 1.28
C GLN A 172 -6.18 6.26 1.22
N LEU A 173 -6.76 6.16 0.02
CA LEU A 173 -8.21 6.24 -0.18
C LEU A 173 -8.84 4.86 -0.02
N GLN A 174 -9.46 4.61 1.15
CA GLN A 174 -10.09 3.32 1.43
C GLN A 174 -11.36 3.07 0.59
N ASP A 175 -12.22 4.10 0.47
CA ASP A 175 -13.56 4.00 -0.14
C ASP A 175 -13.61 4.56 -1.57
N TYR A 176 -12.68 5.46 -1.94
CA TYR A 176 -12.62 6.11 -3.26
C TYR A 176 -11.48 5.59 -4.15
N ALA A 177 -10.90 4.42 -3.82
CA ALA A 177 -9.77 3.85 -4.55
C ALA A 177 -10.05 3.67 -6.04
N LEU A 178 -11.23 3.14 -6.40
CA LEU A 178 -11.57 2.83 -7.80
C LEU A 178 -11.78 4.10 -8.62
N LEU A 179 -12.49 5.09 -8.07
CA LEU A 179 -12.72 6.38 -8.72
C LEU A 179 -11.41 7.15 -8.92
N THR A 180 -10.60 7.24 -7.88
CA THR A 180 -9.33 7.98 -7.94
C THR A 180 -8.32 7.27 -8.83
N GLY A 181 -8.31 5.94 -8.79
CA GLY A 181 -7.50 5.11 -9.67
C GLY A 181 -7.87 5.30 -11.13
N SER A 182 -9.16 5.30 -11.49
CA SER A 182 -9.60 5.47 -12.88
C SER A 182 -9.33 6.88 -13.42
N ILE A 183 -9.62 7.93 -12.62
CA ILE A 183 -9.31 9.32 -12.98
C ILE A 183 -7.81 9.52 -13.14
N GLY A 184 -7.00 9.03 -12.20
CA GLY A 184 -5.55 9.20 -12.28
C GLY A 184 -4.93 8.40 -13.42
N LEU A 185 -5.42 7.18 -13.68
CA LEU A 185 -4.99 6.40 -14.85
C LEU A 185 -5.32 7.12 -16.15
N PHE A 186 -6.51 7.72 -16.25
CA PHE A 186 -6.93 8.52 -17.40
C PHE A 186 -6.00 9.72 -17.61
N VAL A 187 -5.68 10.46 -16.54
CA VAL A 187 -4.76 11.60 -16.60
C VAL A 187 -3.36 11.15 -17.01
N ILE A 188 -2.82 10.07 -16.43
CA ILE A 188 -1.50 9.56 -16.80
C ILE A 188 -1.49 9.11 -18.26
N LEU A 189 -2.51 8.41 -18.72
CA LEU A 189 -2.63 7.99 -20.11
C LEU A 189 -2.67 9.20 -21.05
N ALA A 190 -3.41 10.26 -20.71
CA ALA A 190 -3.43 11.50 -21.48
C ALA A 190 -2.05 12.18 -21.55
N ILE A 191 -1.29 12.17 -20.45
CA ILE A 191 0.09 12.67 -20.42
C ILE A 191 0.99 11.82 -21.32
N VAL A 192 0.92 10.49 -21.21
CA VAL A 192 1.67 9.54 -22.04
C VAL A 192 1.37 9.76 -23.52
N MET A 193 0.10 9.88 -23.90
CA MET A 193 -0.32 10.17 -25.27
C MET A 193 0.23 11.51 -25.78
N ARG A 194 0.22 12.56 -24.94
CA ARG A 194 0.78 13.86 -25.29
C ARG A 194 2.29 13.80 -25.49
N LEU A 195 3.01 13.09 -24.61
CA LEU A 195 4.47 12.92 -24.69
C LEU A 195 4.87 12.09 -25.91
N SER A 196 4.09 11.07 -26.24
CA SER A 196 4.31 10.21 -27.42
C SER A 196 4.34 11.02 -28.74
N ARG A 197 3.53 12.08 -28.88
CA ARG A 197 3.51 12.91 -30.10
C ARG A 197 4.83 13.63 -30.41
N GLN A 198 5.70 13.83 -29.41
CA GLN A 198 6.99 14.50 -29.63
C GLN A 198 8.11 13.54 -30.07
N ILE A 199 7.78 12.26 -30.26
CA ILE A 199 8.73 11.22 -30.61
C ILE A 199 8.62 10.95 -32.12
N LYS A 200 9.68 11.24 -32.86
CA LYS A 200 9.79 10.86 -34.28
C LYS A 200 9.93 9.33 -34.35
N TRP A 201 8.84 8.67 -34.75
CA TRP A 201 8.74 7.21 -34.70
C TRP A 201 9.43 6.54 -35.90
N TYR A 202 9.45 7.22 -37.05
CA TYR A 202 10.06 6.76 -38.28
C TYR A 202 11.20 7.71 -38.67
N PRO A 203 12.33 7.19 -39.19
CA PRO A 203 13.23 7.98 -40.01
C PRO A 203 12.42 8.53 -41.19
N ASP A 204 12.62 9.81 -41.53
CA ASP A 204 12.07 10.36 -42.77
C ASP A 204 12.75 9.62 -43.94
N ASP A 205 12.09 8.62 -44.53
CA ASP A 205 12.49 8.01 -45.80
C ASP A 205 12.21 9.04 -46.91
N ASN A 206 13.17 9.94 -47.10
CA ASN A 206 13.23 10.78 -48.30
C ASN A 206 13.83 9.96 -49.44
N ILE A 207 12.98 9.48 -50.34
CA ILE A 207 13.32 9.19 -51.74
C ILE A 207 12.95 10.42 -52.57
#